data_AF-S4NYI5-F1
#
_entry.id   AF-S4NYI5-F1
#
_cell.length_a   1.000
_cell.length_b   1.000
_cell.length_c   1.000
_cell.angle_alpha   90.00
_cell.angle_beta   90.00
_cell.angle_gamma   90.00
#
_symmetry.space_group_name_H-M   'P 1'
#
loop_
_entity.id
_entity.type
_entity.pdbx_description
1 polymer ?
#
loop_
_entity_poly.entity_id
_entity_poly.type
_entity_poly.pdbx_seq_one_letter_code
_entity_poly.pdbx_strand_id
1 'polypeptide(L)'
;MAPEVVLCETFRDNPYDFKVDIWSLGITLIEFAQIEPPNHEMTPMRVLLKIQKSDPPSLEQPSRWSKAFNDFVAKALVKDPEKRPTS
;
A
#
# COMPACT_ATOMS: atom_id res chain seq x y z
N MET A 1 -3.26 3.99 -4.34
CA MET A 1 -4.12 2.94 -4.92
C MET A 1 -3.58 1.58 -4.52
N ALA A 2 -4.46 0.64 -4.15
CA ALA A 2 -4.07 -0.74 -3.87
C ALA A 2 -3.75 -1.52 -5.17
N PRO A 3 -2.86 -2.53 -5.14
CA PRO A 3 -2.45 -3.28 -6.34
C PRO A 3 -3.61 -3.85 -7.16
N GLU A 4 -4.63 -4.39 -6.49
CA GLU A 4 -5.82 -4.99 -7.08
C GLU A 4 -6.68 -3.99 -7.85
N VAL A 5 -6.70 -2.71 -7.46
CA VAL A 5 -7.45 -1.66 -8.17
C VAL A 5 -6.75 -1.27 -9.47
N VAL A 6 -5.42 -1.39 -9.53
CA VAL A 6 -4.65 -1.11 -10.76
C VAL A 6 -4.89 -2.19 -11.82
N LEU A 7 -5.30 -3.39 -11.41
CA LEU A 7 -5.57 -4.54 -12.29
C LEU A 7 -6.99 -4.52 -12.87
N CYS A 8 -7.64 -3.35 -12.99
CA CYS A 8 -9.05 -3.13 -13.39
C CYS A 8 -9.59 -3.90 -14.60
N GLU A 9 -8.78 -4.62 -15.38
CA GLU A 9 -9.22 -5.47 -16.48
C GLU A 9 -9.38 -6.97 -16.13
N THR A 10 -8.82 -7.45 -15.01
CA THR A 10 -8.72 -8.91 -14.75
C THR A 10 -9.89 -9.49 -13.94
N PHE A 11 -10.68 -8.67 -13.24
CA PHE A 11 -11.68 -9.16 -12.29
C PHE A 11 -13.07 -8.57 -12.53
N ARG A 12 -13.64 -8.75 -13.73
CA ARG A 12 -15.05 -8.40 -13.96
C ARG A 12 -16.02 -9.19 -13.06
N ASP A 13 -15.60 -10.38 -12.63
CA ASP A 13 -16.40 -11.29 -11.80
C ASP A 13 -16.10 -11.20 -10.29
N ASN A 14 -15.08 -10.45 -9.87
CA ASN A 14 -14.75 -10.26 -8.45
C ASN A 14 -14.37 -8.79 -8.17
N PRO A 15 -15.34 -7.91 -7.84
CA PRO A 15 -15.05 -6.53 -7.50
C PRO A 15 -14.09 -6.46 -6.31
N TYR A 16 -13.20 -5.47 -6.29
CA TYR A 16 -12.36 -5.23 -5.12
C TYR A 16 -13.25 -4.92 -3.91
N ASP A 17 -12.80 -5.34 -2.74
CA ASP A 17 -13.54 -5.18 -1.48
C ASP A 17 -12.99 -4.02 -0.64
N PHE A 18 -13.60 -3.73 0.52
CA PHE A 18 -13.18 -2.70 1.49
C PHE A 18 -11.71 -2.80 1.94
N LYS A 19 -11.05 -3.96 1.71
CA LYS A 19 -9.62 -4.15 1.96
C LYS A 19 -8.75 -3.12 1.24
N VAL A 20 -9.19 -2.54 0.12
CA VAL A 20 -8.45 -1.48 -0.59
C VAL A 20 -8.23 -0.23 0.28
N ASP A 21 -9.14 0.03 1.22
CA ASP A 21 -9.04 1.15 2.15
C ASP A 21 -7.96 0.91 3.20
N ILE A 22 -7.76 -0.35 3.62
CA ILE A 22 -6.69 -0.74 4.55
C ILE A 22 -5.31 -0.50 3.92
N TRP A 23 -5.15 -0.80 2.62
CA TRP A 23 -3.93 -0.45 1.91
C TRP A 23 -3.75 1.07 1.83
N SER A 24 -4.81 1.79 1.46
CA SER A 24 -4.78 3.25 1.36
C SER A 24 -4.41 3.90 2.69
N LEU A 25 -4.93 3.38 3.82
CA LEU A 25 -4.54 3.76 5.16
C LEU A 25 -3.04 3.55 5.40
N GLY A 26 -2.49 2.39 5.02
CA GLY A 26 -1.05 2.12 5.13
C GLY A 26 -0.19 3.14 4.38
N ILE A 27 -0.63 3.54 3.17
CA ILE A 27 0.03 4.57 2.38
C ILE A 27 -0.07 5.96 3.05
N THR A 28 -1.27 6.35 3.50
CA THR A 28 -1.49 7.61 4.21
C THR A 28 -0.71 7.70 5.51
N LEU A 29 -0.51 6.59 6.22
CA LEU A 29 0.33 6.58 7.43
C LEU A 29 1.82 6.82 7.11
N ILE A 30 2.32 6.30 5.98
CA ILE A 30 3.67 6.62 5.51
C ILE A 30 3.75 8.10 5.12
N GLU A 31 2.74 8.61 4.42
CA GLU A 31 2.65 10.03 4.07
C GLU A 31 2.63 10.93 5.31
N PHE A 32 1.87 10.60 6.36
CA PHE A 32 1.89 11.36 7.61
C PHE A 32 3.24 11.28 8.33
N ALA A 33 3.93 10.15 8.24
CA ALA A 33 5.24 9.97 8.85
C ALA A 33 6.36 10.71 8.09
N GLN A 34 6.22 10.88 6.78
CA GLN A 34 7.30 11.32 5.88
C GLN A 34 6.95 12.55 5.04
N ILE A 35 5.78 13.16 5.26
CA ILE A 35 5.19 14.31 4.53
C ILE A 35 4.75 13.97 3.11
N GLU A 36 5.43 13.04 2.44
CA GLU A 36 5.15 12.63 1.08
C GLU A 36 4.81 11.13 1.02
N PRO A 37 3.92 10.71 0.10
CA PRO A 37 3.64 9.30 -0.13
C PRO A 37 4.85 8.59 -0.77
N PRO A 38 4.90 7.24 -0.70
CA PRO A 38 5.95 6.48 -1.37
C PRO A 38 5.98 6.76 -2.87
N ASN A 39 7.17 7.03 -3.42
CA ASN A 39 7.41 7.26 -4.85
C ASN A 39 6.78 8.56 -5.42
N HIS A 40 6.57 9.59 -4.60
CA HIS A 40 5.99 10.88 -5.02
C HIS A 40 6.76 11.56 -6.18
N GLU A 41 8.06 11.27 -6.32
CA GLU A 41 8.94 11.79 -7.37
C GLU A 41 8.80 11.08 -8.73
N MET A 42 8.09 9.96 -8.78
CA MET A 42 7.92 9.15 -9.99
C MET A 42 6.70 9.60 -10.81
N THR A 43 6.76 9.45 -12.13
CA THR A 43 5.59 9.71 -12.99
C THR A 43 4.46 8.71 -12.69
N PRO A 44 3.18 9.08 -12.85
CA PRO A 44 2.05 8.23 -12.47
C PRO A 44 2.13 6.81 -13.05
N MET A 45 2.48 6.67 -14.33
CA MET A 45 2.63 5.36 -14.97
C MET A 45 3.73 4.48 -14.32
N ARG A 46 4.85 5.08 -13.89
CA ARG A 46 5.92 4.34 -13.22
C ARG A 46 5.51 3.93 -11.81
N VAL A 47 4.72 4.76 -11.11
CA VAL A 47 4.15 4.41 -9.80
C VAL A 47 3.24 3.19 -9.92
N LEU A 48 2.35 3.16 -10.92
CA LEU A 48 1.45 2.01 -11.16
C LEU A 48 2.23 0.72 -11.41
N LEU A 49 3.26 0.76 -12.26
CA LEU A 49 4.13 -0.40 -12.52
C LEU A 49 4.87 -0.87 -11.26
N LYS A 50 5.33 0.07 -10.43
CA LYS A 50 6.03 -0.23 -9.19
C LYS A 50 5.12 -0.89 -8.16
N ILE A 51 3.89 -0.38 -8.00
CA ILE A 51 2.87 -1.00 -7.13
C ILE A 51 2.63 -2.47 -7.53
N GLN A 52 2.58 -2.76 -8.83
CA GLN A 52 2.36 -4.12 -9.32
C GLN A 52 3.59 -5.04 -9.17
N LYS A 53 4.81 -4.55 -9.45
CA LYS A 53 6.00 -5.40 -9.61
C LYS A 53 6.94 -5.43 -8.42
N SER A 54 6.95 -4.39 -7.59
CA SER A 54 7.86 -4.29 -6.45
C SER A 54 7.23 -4.77 -5.16
N ASP A 55 8.07 -4.95 -4.14
CA ASP A 55 7.62 -5.19 -2.77
C ASP A 55 6.82 -4.00 -2.25
N PRO A 56 5.93 -4.22 -1.26
CA PRO A 56 5.19 -3.14 -0.63
C PRO A 56 6.12 -2.06 -0.06
N PRO A 57 5.71 -0.79 -0.07
CA PRO A 57 6.52 0.26 0.52
C PRO A 57 6.62 0.07 2.04
N SER A 58 7.73 0.53 2.60
CA SER A 58 7.97 0.61 4.03
C SER A 58 8.44 2.02 4.40
N LEU A 59 8.50 2.32 5.70
CA LEU A 59 9.13 3.55 6.17
C LEU A 59 10.61 3.56 5.77
N GLU A 60 11.14 4.70 5.34
CA GLU A 60 12.52 4.87 4.89
C GLU A 60 13.53 4.70 6.04
N GLN A 61 13.12 5.11 7.24
CA GLN A 61 13.92 5.02 8.46
C GLN A 61 13.13 4.29 9.57
N PRO A 62 12.95 2.95 9.47
CA PRO A 62 12.14 2.17 10.41
C PRO A 62 12.53 2.35 11.88
N SER A 63 13.82 2.59 12.15
CA SER A 63 14.38 2.80 13.49
C SER A 63 13.91 4.08 14.18
N ARG A 64 13.39 5.07 13.43
CA ARG A 64 12.80 6.29 14.00
C ARG A 64 11.41 6.08 14.57
N TRP A 65 10.80 4.93 14.30
CA TRP A 65 9.42 4.65 14.64
C TRP A 65 9.31 3.44 15.56
N SER A 66 8.21 3.38 16.32
CA SER A 66 7.97 2.25 17.20
C SER A 66 7.84 0.96 16.40
N LYS A 67 8.24 -0.17 17.00
CA LYS A 67 8.04 -1.49 16.40
C LYS A 67 6.56 -1.72 16.06
N ALA A 68 5.66 -1.31 16.94
CA ALA A 68 4.22 -1.43 16.74
C ALA A 68 3.73 -0.67 15.49
N PHE A 69 4.28 0.52 15.22
CA PHE A 69 3.92 1.28 14.03
C PHE A 69 4.45 0.62 12.75
N ASN A 70 5.72 0.19 12.76
CA ASN A 70 6.29 -0.56 11.64
C ASN A 70 5.48 -1.83 11.33
N ASP A 71 5.12 -2.60 12.37
CA ASP A 71 4.32 -3.82 12.25
C ASP A 71 2.91 -3.52 11.73
N PHE A 72 2.29 -2.41 12.13
CA PHE A 72 0.98 -1.98 11.64
C PHE A 72 1.03 -1.65 10.15
N VAL A 73 1.99 -0.81 9.73
CA VAL A 73 2.17 -0.43 8.32
C VAL A 73 2.45 -1.67 7.46
N ALA A 74 3.29 -2.59 7.91
CA ALA A 74 3.58 -3.83 7.19
C ALA A 74 2.34 -4.73 7.00
N LYS A 75 1.46 -4.81 8.00
CA LYS A 75 0.20 -5.57 7.91
C LYS A 75 -0.81 -4.90 6.98
N ALA A 76 -0.87 -3.57 6.97
CA ALA A 76 -1.74 -2.81 6.09
C ALA A 76 -1.31 -2.95 4.61
N LEU A 77 0.00 -2.96 4.36
CA LEU A 77 0.60 -3.00 3.04
C LEU A 77 0.92 -4.42 2.56
N VAL A 78 -0.07 -5.31 2.64
CA VAL A 78 0.03 -6.65 2.03
C VAL A 78 -0.63 -6.64 0.65
N LYS A 79 0.10 -7.08 -0.39
CA LYS A 79 -0.38 -7.05 -1.78
C LYS A 79 -1.57 -7.99 -2.01
N ASP A 80 -1.56 -9.13 -1.33
CA ASP A 80 -2.64 -10.11 -1.34
C ASP A 80 -3.79 -9.63 -0.44
N PRO A 81 -4.96 -9.25 -1.01
CA PRO A 81 -6.07 -8.68 -0.24
C PRO A 81 -6.65 -9.66 0.80
N GLU A 82 -6.56 -10.96 0.53
CA GLU A 82 -7.06 -12.02 1.44
C GLU A 82 -6.21 -12.12 2.71
N LYS A 83 -4.92 -11.78 2.61
CA LYS A 83 -4.00 -11.74 3.75
C LYS A 83 -4.00 -10.40 4.48
N ARG A 84 -4.68 -9.39 3.94
CA ARG A 84 -4.81 -8.07 4.56
C ARG A 84 -5.86 -8.13 5.68
N PRO A 85 -5.60 -7.55 6.86
CA PRO A 85 -6.56 -7.56 7.98
C PRO A 85 -7.87 -6.83 7.62
N THR A 86 -8.94 -7.15 8.34
CA THR A 86 -10.28 -6.56 8.16
C THR A 86 -10.55 -5.38 9.10
N SER A 87 -9.87 -5.33 10.24
CA SER A 87 -10.07 -4.37 11.34
C SER A 87 -8.88 -4.38 12.29
#